data_AF-A0A5J4YSQ7-F1
#
_entry.id   AF-A0A5J4YSQ7-F1
#
_cell.length_a   1.000
_cell.length_b   1.000
_cell.length_c   1.000
_cell.angle_alpha   90.00
_cell.angle_beta   90.00
_cell.angle_gamma   90.00
#
_symmetry.space_group_name_H-M   'P 1'
#
loop_
_entity.id
_entity.type
_entity.pdbx_description
1 polymer ?
#
loop_
_entity_poly.entity_id
_entity_poly.type
_entity_poly.pdbx_seq_one_letter_code
_entity_poly.pdbx_strand_id
1 'polypeptide(L)'
;MAEAEQVRSKLGKTYPKSEVVAMQPTYIAELRQLSKNKCCAECGARDVSWCTLKSARFVCVNCAQKLRADAANKLKACSGTSYLWFDDEMQLMREANK
;
A
#
# COMPACT_ATOMS: atom_id res chain seq x y z
N MET A 1 13.54 -27.92 -9.41
CA MET A 1 13.79 -26.84 -8.45
C MET A 1 12.92 -25.67 -8.89
N ALA A 2 11.93 -25.27 -8.09
CA ALA A 2 10.99 -24.22 -8.50
C ALA A 2 11.72 -22.88 -8.50
N GLU A 3 11.90 -22.28 -9.68
CA GLU A 3 12.37 -20.91 -9.83
C GLU A 3 11.55 -20.00 -8.91
N ALA A 4 12.21 -19.36 -7.95
CA ALA A 4 11.58 -18.38 -7.09
C ALA A 4 11.14 -17.21 -7.99
N GLU A 5 9.86 -17.14 -8.32
CA GLU A 5 9.29 -16.05 -9.11
C GLU A 5 9.57 -14.74 -8.37
N GLN A 6 10.43 -13.90 -8.96
CA GLN A 6 10.83 -12.63 -8.37
C GLN A 6 9.85 -11.55 -8.79
N VAL A 7 9.34 -10.79 -7.82
CA VAL A 7 8.43 -9.68 -8.03
C VAL A 7 9.15 -8.37 -7.72
N ARG A 8 8.95 -7.38 -8.59
CA ARG A 8 9.57 -6.07 -8.45
C ARG A 8 8.61 -5.09 -7.78
N SER A 9 9.07 -4.43 -6.72
CA SER A 9 8.33 -3.37 -6.06
C SER A 9 8.18 -2.16 -6.98
N LYS A 10 7.17 -1.32 -6.72
CA LYS A 10 6.98 -0.05 -7.47
C LYS A 10 8.10 0.96 -7.20
N LEU A 11 8.99 0.67 -6.25
CA LEU A 11 10.19 1.44 -5.91
C LEU A 11 11.47 0.88 -6.56
N GLY A 12 11.36 -0.26 -7.24
CA GLY A 12 12.42 -0.81 -8.09
C GLY A 12 13.22 -1.94 -7.47
N LYS A 13 13.02 -2.28 -6.19
CA LYS A 13 13.66 -3.44 -5.53
C LYS A 13 12.97 -4.74 -5.90
N THR A 14 13.72 -5.83 -5.86
CA THR A 14 13.24 -7.17 -6.23
C THR A 14 13.13 -8.03 -4.99
N TYR A 15 12.02 -8.75 -4.87
CA TYR A 15 11.74 -9.64 -3.75
C TYR A 15 11.24 -11.00 -4.25
N PRO A 16 11.53 -12.09 -3.53
CA PRO A 16 10.94 -13.38 -3.83
C PRO A 16 9.43 -13.36 -3.51
N LYS A 17 8.59 -13.73 -4.49
CA LYS A 17 7.13 -13.66 -4.38
C LYS A 17 6.57 -14.47 -3.21
N SER A 18 7.16 -15.62 -2.92
CA SER A 18 6.77 -16.49 -1.80
C SER A 18 6.90 -15.79 -0.45
N GLU A 19 7.98 -15.05 -0.20
CA GLU A 19 8.15 -14.28 1.04
C GLU A 19 7.18 -13.11 1.12
N VAL A 20 7.01 -12.38 0.02
CA VAL A 20 6.08 -11.24 -0.07
C VAL A 20 4.64 -11.68 0.19
N VAL A 21 4.25 -12.86 -0.32
CA VAL A 21 2.92 -13.45 -0.08
C VAL A 21 2.77 -13.87 1.38
N ALA A 22 3.80 -14.51 1.96
CA ALA A 22 3.77 -14.92 3.37
C ALA A 22 3.65 -13.74 4.34
N MET A 23 4.24 -12.58 3.99
CA MET A 23 4.23 -11.36 4.81
C MET A 23 2.98 -10.48 4.60
N GLN A 24 2.20 -10.69 3.53
CA GLN A 24 0.96 -9.92 3.28
C GLN A 24 0.01 -9.83 4.47
N PRO A 25 -0.36 -10.91 5.18
CA PRO A 25 -1.28 -10.80 6.32
C PRO A 25 -0.77 -9.84 7.39
N THR A 26 0.54 -9.85 7.65
CA THR A 26 1.20 -8.93 8.60
C THR A 26 1.11 -7.49 8.11
N TYR A 27 1.50 -7.24 6.86
CA TYR A 27 1.47 -5.89 6.27
C TYR A 27 0.05 -5.31 6.21
N ILE A 28 -0.96 -6.12 5.86
CA ILE A 28 -2.36 -5.70 5.85
C ILE A 28 -2.84 -5.37 7.27
N ALA A 29 -2.47 -6.18 8.26
CA ALA A 29 -2.82 -5.91 9.66
C ALA A 29 -2.20 -4.60 10.15
N GLU A 30 -0.93 -4.34 9.83
CA GLU A 30 -0.26 -3.09 10.16
C GLU A 30 -0.86 -1.88 9.45
N LEU A 31 -1.14 -1.99 8.15
CA LEU A 31 -1.83 -0.94 7.39
C LEU A 31 -3.19 -0.59 7.99
N ARG A 32 -3.96 -1.60 8.43
CA ARG A 32 -5.23 -1.38 9.12
C ARG A 32 -5.05 -0.65 10.44
N GLN A 33 -4.00 -0.95 11.20
CA GLN A 33 -3.69 -0.24 12.44
C GLN A 33 -3.30 1.21 12.15
N LEU A 34 -2.43 1.43 11.16
CA LEU A 34 -2.01 2.76 10.72
C LEU A 34 -3.19 3.58 10.19
N SER A 35 -4.12 2.96 9.46
CA SER A 35 -5.28 3.64 8.88
C SER A 35 -6.37 3.95 9.91
N LYS A 36 -6.45 3.19 11.02
CA LYS A 36 -7.49 3.31 12.05
C LYS A 36 -7.61 4.71 12.66
N ASN A 37 -6.47 5.40 12.81
CA ASN A 37 -6.41 6.74 13.40
C ASN A 37 -6.16 7.83 12.34
N LYS A 38 -6.32 7.52 11.06
CA LYS A 38 -6.06 8.47 9.97
C LYS A 38 -7.35 8.77 9.22
N CYS A 39 -7.45 9.99 8.72
CA CYS A 39 -8.51 10.41 7.82
C CYS A 39 -7.95 10.56 6.41
N CYS A 40 -8.82 10.56 5.41
CA CYS A 40 -8.43 10.81 4.03
C CYS A 40 -7.72 12.15 3.91
N ALA A 41 -6.52 12.14 3.36
CA ALA A 41 -5.70 13.35 3.22
C ALA A 41 -6.35 14.44 2.35
N GLU A 42 -7.27 14.08 1.46
CA GLU A 42 -7.90 15.01 0.51
C GLU A 42 -9.25 15.54 1.01
N CYS A 43 -10.09 14.69 1.61
CA CYS A 43 -11.48 15.04 1.95
C CYS A 43 -11.82 14.88 3.43
N GLY A 44 -10.91 14.36 4.26
CA GLY A 44 -11.15 14.15 5.69
C GLY A 44 -12.07 12.97 6.04
N ALA A 45 -12.47 12.14 5.06
CA ALA A 45 -13.28 10.96 5.31
C ALA A 45 -12.57 9.98 6.26
N ARG A 46 -13.33 9.40 7.20
CA ARG A 46 -12.80 8.41 8.17
C ARG A 46 -12.49 7.05 7.53
N ASP A 47 -13.19 6.69 6.46
CA ASP A 47 -12.95 5.43 5.77
C ASP A 47 -11.79 5.57 4.78
N VAL A 48 -10.63 5.10 5.20
CA VAL A 48 -9.40 5.08 4.42
C VAL A 48 -9.00 3.66 4.07
N SER A 49 -9.48 3.19 2.92
CA SER A 49 -9.22 1.85 2.38
C SER A 49 -8.13 1.82 1.30
N TRP A 50 -7.64 3.00 0.89
CA TRP A 50 -6.61 3.16 -0.14
C TRP A 50 -5.46 4.03 0.36
N CYS A 51 -4.34 3.98 -0.37
CA CYS A 51 -3.17 4.78 -0.09
C CYS A 51 -2.44 5.15 -1.37
N THR A 52 -1.72 6.28 -1.31
CA THR A 52 -0.80 6.73 -2.37
C THR A 52 0.63 6.49 -1.93
N LEU A 53 1.40 5.72 -2.72
CA LEU A 53 2.82 5.48 -2.48
C LEU A 53 3.67 6.74 -2.74
N LYS A 54 3.17 7.68 -3.56
CA LYS A 54 3.90 8.90 -3.91
C LYS A 54 4.03 9.85 -2.73
N SER A 55 2.96 9.96 -1.93
CA SER A 55 2.92 10.84 -0.76
C SER A 55 2.86 10.06 0.56
N ALA A 56 2.87 8.73 0.51
CA ALA A 56 2.72 7.82 1.65
C ALA A 56 1.52 8.19 2.57
N ARG A 57 0.38 8.54 1.96
CA ARG A 57 -0.84 8.98 2.65
C ARG A 57 -2.02 8.06 2.38
N PHE A 58 -2.90 7.98 3.37
CA PHE A 58 -4.17 7.28 3.30
C PHE A 58 -5.25 8.14 2.63
N VAL A 59 -6.03 7.51 1.75
CA VAL A 59 -7.11 8.14 1.00
C VAL A 59 -8.34 7.24 0.98
N CYS A 60 -9.52 7.85 0.89
CA CYS A 60 -10.76 7.11 0.72
C CYS A 60 -10.88 6.58 -0.71
N VAL A 61 -11.76 5.60 -0.93
CA VAL A 61 -12.00 5.02 -2.27
C VAL A 61 -12.36 6.07 -3.33
N ASN A 62 -13.10 7.11 -2.96
CA ASN A 62 -13.53 8.15 -3.90
C ASN A 62 -12.35 9.02 -4.36
N CYS A 63 -11.50 9.47 -3.43
CA CYS A 63 -10.28 10.21 -3.76
C CYS A 63 -9.26 9.33 -4.47
N ALA A 64 -9.16 8.05 -4.11
CA ALA A 64 -8.33 7.09 -4.82
C ALA A 64 -8.74 6.96 -6.29
N GLN A 65 -10.03 6.89 -6.61
CA GLN A 65 -10.48 6.84 -8.00
C GLN A 65 -10.10 8.09 -8.80
N LYS A 66 -10.22 9.28 -8.19
CA LYS A 66 -9.77 10.54 -8.82
C LYS A 66 -8.27 10.55 -9.06
N LEU A 67 -7.49 10.17 -8.05
CA LEU A 67 -6.03 10.09 -8.14
C LEU A 67 -5.59 9.00 -9.12
N ARG A 68 -6.40 7.95 -9.35
CA ARG A 68 -6.10 6.87 -10.29
C ARG A 68 -6.15 7.34 -11.75
N ALA A 69 -6.90 8.40 -12.04
CA ALA A 69 -6.85 9.05 -13.35
C ALA A 69 -5.46 9.63 -13.65
N ASP A 70 -4.70 9.97 -12.61
CA ASP A 70 -3.33 10.44 -12.72
C ASP A 70 -2.36 9.25 -12.58
N ALA A 71 -1.77 8.82 -13.71
CA ALA A 71 -0.86 7.68 -13.75
C ALA A 71 0.43 7.89 -12.92
N ALA A 72 0.76 9.12 -12.52
CA ALA A 72 1.88 9.38 -11.64
C ALA A 72 1.57 9.02 -10.16
N ASN A 73 0.29 8.95 -9.79
CA ASN A 73 -0.13 8.53 -8.46
C ASN A 73 -0.19 7.01 -8.37
N LYS A 74 0.90 6.43 -7.86
CA LYS A 74 1.01 5.00 -7.56
C LYS A 74 0.12 4.65 -6.37
N LEU A 75 -1.16 4.35 -6.64
CA LEU A 75 -2.13 3.96 -5.62
C LEU A 75 -2.09 2.45 -5.34
N LYS A 76 -2.28 2.09 -4.08
CA LYS A 76 -2.51 0.72 -3.64
C LYS A 76 -3.69 0.64 -2.69
N ALA A 77 -4.42 -0.47 -2.75
CA ALA A 77 -5.44 -0.74 -1.76
C ALA A 77 -4.78 -1.27 -0.48
N CYS A 78 -5.26 -0.81 0.67
CA CYS A 78 -4.89 -1.35 1.97
C CYS A 78 -5.78 -2.54 2.37
N SER A 79 -6.86 -2.78 1.61
CA SER A 79 -7.82 -3.86 1.81
C SER A 79 -7.89 -4.76 0.57
N GLY A 80 -7.16 -5.87 0.57
CA GLY A 80 -7.32 -6.92 -0.43
C GLY A 80 -6.04 -7.70 -0.73
N THR A 81 -6.19 -8.99 -1.02
CA THR A 81 -5.12 -9.92 -1.39
C THR A 81 -4.55 -9.70 -2.80
N SER A 82 -5.24 -8.91 -3.64
CA SER A 82 -4.79 -8.66 -5.02
C SER A 82 -3.61 -7.69 -5.13
N TYR A 83 -3.26 -6.95 -4.07
CA TYR A 83 -2.12 -6.04 -4.07
C TYR A 83 -1.03 -6.56 -3.16
N LEU A 84 0.11 -6.94 -3.76
CA LEU A 84 1.29 -7.32 -3.02
C LEU A 84 1.99 -6.08 -2.48
N TRP A 85 2.00 -5.94 -1.17
CA TRP A 85 2.80 -4.97 -0.43
C TRP A 85 4.22 -5.46 -0.24
N PHE A 86 5.18 -4.56 -0.49
CA PHE A 86 6.60 -4.82 -0.30
C PHE A 86 7.11 -4.08 0.93
N ASP A 87 8.21 -4.58 1.48
CA ASP A 87 8.81 -4.03 2.69
C ASP A 87 9.16 -2.53 2.54
N ASP A 88 9.71 -2.13 1.39
CA ASP A 88 10.01 -0.71 1.09
C ASP A 88 8.79 0.21 1.17
N GLU A 89 7.67 -0.24 0.61
CA GLU A 89 6.44 0.54 0.55
C GLU A 89 5.80 0.62 1.95
N MET A 90 5.94 -0.45 2.72
CA MET A 90 5.56 -0.48 4.13
C MET A 90 6.42 0.44 4.96
N GLN A 91 7.72 0.46 4.73
CA GLN A 91 8.62 1.37 5.41
C GLN A 91 8.24 2.83 5.15
N LEU A 92 8.00 3.21 3.90
CA LEU A 92 7.50 4.55 3.56
C LEU A 92 6.19 4.89 4.26
N MET A 93 5.21 3.97 4.24
CA MET A 93 3.93 4.18 4.90
C MET A 93 4.08 4.30 6.41
N ARG A 94 4.95 3.51 7.04
CA ARG A 94 5.26 3.59 8.47
C ARG A 94 5.95 4.92 8.80
N GLU A 95 6.98 5.32 8.07
CA GLU A 95 7.73 6.55 8.30
C GLU A 95 6.85 7.80 8.16
N ALA A 96 5.97 7.84 7.15
CA ALA A 96 5.08 8.97 6.93
C ALA A 96 3.89 9.03 7.90
N ASN A 97 3.58 7.94 8.61
CA ASN A 97 2.41 7.85 9.49
C ASN A 97 2.72 7.56 10.97
N LYS A 98 4.01 7.51 11.34
CA LYS A 98 4.51 7.43 12.71
C LYS A 98 4.16 8.68 13.51
#